data_AF-A0A973FTU9-F1
#
_entry.id   AF-A0A973FTU9-F1
#
_cell.length_a   1.000
_cell.length_b   1.000
_cell.length_c   1.000
_cell.angle_alpha   90.00
_cell.angle_beta   90.00
_cell.angle_gamma   90.00
#
_symmetry.space_group_name_H-M   'P 1'
#
loop_
_entity.id
_entity.type
_entity.pdbx_description
1 polymer ?
#
loop_
_entity_poly.entity_id
_entity_poly.type
_entity_poly.pdbx_seq_one_letter_code
_entity_poly.pdbx_strand_id
1 'polypeptide(L)' 'MKIYTKTGDAGETGLWGGLRVSKDSLRVHAYGTTDECNATLG' A
#
# COMPACT_ATOMS: atom_id res chain seq x y z
N MET A 1 -1.49 -11.52 -17.10
CA MET A 1 -1.10 -11.37 -15.68
C MET A 1 -2.15 -10.49 -15.01
N LYS A 2 -2.65 -10.87 -13.83
CA LYS A 2 -3.63 -10.05 -13.10
C LYS A 2 -2.86 -9.19 -12.09
N ILE A 3 -3.12 -7.88 -12.08
CA ILE A 3 -2.54 -6.97 -11.10
C ILE A 3 -3.23 -7.15 -9.73
N TYR A 4 -4.52 -7.49 -9.74
CA TYR A 4 -5.25 -7.76 -8.50
C TYR A 4 -4.92 -9.16 -7.94
N THR A 5 -4.62 -9.20 -6.65
CA THR A 5 -4.27 -10.43 -5.92
C THR A 5 -5.28 -10.79 -4.83
N LYS A 6 -6.13 -9.85 -4.40
CA LYS A 6 -7.11 -9.99 -3.30
C LYS A 6 -6.52 -10.24 -1.91
N THR A 7 -5.19 -10.23 -1.76
CA THR A 7 -4.54 -10.47 -0.46
C THR A 7 -4.77 -9.35 0.56
N GLY A 8 -5.36 -8.23 0.14
CA GLY A 8 -5.70 -7.11 1.02
C GLY A 8 -7.18 -6.94 1.32
N ASP A 9 -8.04 -7.88 0.91
CA ASP A 9 -9.50 -7.76 1.08
C ASP A 9 -9.92 -7.73 2.55
N ALA A 10 -9.09 -8.29 3.44
CA ALA A 10 -9.28 -8.25 4.90
C ALA A 10 -8.82 -6.94 5.57
N GLY A 11 -8.46 -5.90 4.78
CA GLY A 11 -8.03 -4.60 5.33
C GLY A 11 -6.53 -4.49 5.65
N GLU A 12 -5.74 -5.51 5.33
CA GLU A 12 -4.29 -5.51 5.55
C GLU A 12 -3.50 -5.41 4.24
N THR A 13 -2.23 -5.04 4.33
CA THR A 13 -1.28 -5.07 3.22
C THR A 13 0.08 -5.60 3.64
N GLY A 14 0.86 -6.09 2.68
CA GLY A 14 2.21 -6.57 2.91
C GLY A 14 3.23 -5.44 2.73
N LEU A 15 4.18 -5.37 3.65
CA LEU A 15 5.39 -4.56 3.51
C LEU A 15 6.53 -5.42 2.95
N TRP A 16 7.56 -4.74 2.47
CA TRP A 16 8.81 -5.40 2.14
C TRP A 16 9.36 -6.15 3.37
N GLY A 17 9.80 -7.39 3.18
CA GLY A 17 10.22 -8.29 4.27
C GLY A 17 9.10 -9.21 4.82
N GLY A 18 7.89 -9.16 4.26
CA GLY A 18 6.82 -10.11 4.58
C GLY A 18 5.96 -9.72 5.79
N LEU A 19 6.27 -8.62 6.48
CA LEU A 19 5.45 -8.08 7.55
C LEU A 19 4.10 -7.59 6.98
N ARG A 20 2.99 -7.94 7.63
CA ARG A 20 1.66 -7.43 7.30
C ARG A 20 1.22 -6.37 8.29
N VAL A 21 0.57 -5.32 7.79
CA VAL A 21 0.06 -4.21 8.59
C VAL A 21 -1.33 -3.82 8.11
N SER A 22 -2.11 -3.18 9.00
CA SER A 22 -3.37 -2.53 8.60
C SER A 22 -3.11 -1.50 7.48
N LYS A 23 -4.05 -1.41 6.54
CA LYS A 23 -4.05 -0.37 5.49
C LYS A 23 -4.11 1.04 6.07
N ASP A 24 -4.64 1.20 7.28
CA ASP A 24 -4.71 2.49 7.98
C ASP A 24 -3.44 2.79 8.80
N SER A 25 -2.42 1.95 8.73
CA SER A 25 -1.16 2.21 9.45
C SER A 25 -0.46 3.47 8.92
N LEU A 26 0.19 4.21 9.82
CA LEU A 26 0.94 5.43 9.49
C LEU A 26 1.95 5.22 8.36
N ARG A 27 2.55 4.03 8.29
CA ARG A 27 3.53 3.69 7.24
C ARG A 27 2.88 3.58 5.86
N VAL A 28 1.73 2.93 5.77
CA VAL A 28 0.99 2.80 4.49
C VAL A 28 0.51 4.18 4.04
N HIS A 29 0.01 5.00 4.97
CA HIS A 29 -0.38 6.38 4.68
C HIS A 29 0.78 7.20 4.11
N ALA A 30 1.98 7.12 4.72
CA ALA A 30 3.16 7.84 4.24
C ALA A 30 3.54 7.47 2.79
N TYR A 31 3.49 6.18 2.45
CA TYR A 31 3.73 5.71 1.08
C TYR A 31 2.63 6.20 0.12
N GLY A 32 1.37 6.16 0.52
CA GLY A 32 0.25 6.67 -0.28
C GLY A 32 0.37 8.17 -0.58
N THR A 33 0.75 8.99 0.40
CA THR A 33 0.98 10.42 0.18
C THR A 33 2.16 10.68 -0.76
N THR A 34 3.20 9.84 -0.70
CA THR A 34 4.34 9.95 -1.62
C THR A 34 3.95 9.57 -3.04
N ASP A 35 3.15 8.51 -3.19
CA ASP A 35 2.60 8.06 -4.48
C ASP A 35 1.72 9.14 -5.12
N GLU A 36 0.83 9.76 -4.34
CA GLU A 36 0.00 10.89 -4.78
C GLU A 36 0.83 12.11 -5.22
N CYS A 37 1.86 12.45 -4.44
CA CYS A 37 2.80 13.52 -4.80
C CYS A 37 3.49 13.22 -6.14
N ASN A 38 4.01 12.00 -6.31
CA ASN A 38 4.69 11.60 -7.53
C ASN A 38 3.74 11.61 -8.75
N ALA A 39 2.50 11.14 -8.59
CA ALA A 39 1.47 11.20 -9.62
C ALA A 39 1.11 12.64 -10.02
N THR A 40 1.24 13.58 -9.08
CA THR A 40 1.04 15.02 -9.34
C THR A 40 2.21 15.63 -10.13
N LEU A 41 3.43 15.13 -9.94
CA LEU A 41 4.64 15.64 -10.61
C LEU A 41 4.75 15.19 -12.07
N GLY A 42 4.38 13.93 -12.38
CA GLY A 42 4.42 13.36 -13.74
C GLY A 42 5.75 12.73 -14.11
#